data_AF-A0A8W8I333-F1
#
_entry.id   AF-A0A8W8I333-F1
#
_cell.length_a   1.000
_cell.length_b   1.000
_cell.length_c   1.000
_cell.angle_alpha   90.00
_cell.angle_beta   90.00
_cell.angle_gamma   90.00
#
_symmetry.space_group_name_H-M   'P 1'
#
loop_
_entity.id
_entity.type
_entity.pdbx_description
1 polymer ?
#
loop_
_entity_poly.entity_id
_entity_poly.type
_entity_poly.pdbx_seq_one_letter_code
_entity_poly.pdbx_strand_id
1 'polypeptide(L)'
;MALTSSRPLYKQRTESLPNTVTSVMFGNGQINPEDNPNYLVYKKTSTCGHFRMVSHWSVYCSSSRFKVIDSEIYSEIKARVGVIPWCRGAFVRMMERIVEMMQDESTGVPVRTVKSFMSKVPSVFTGADLITWIMKNIDVDDQVEAVHVATLMASHGYFFPIDDHYLIVKNDNTYYRFQTPCFWPSRCGEPENTDYAVYLCKRTMQNKQRLELADYEAENLARLQKMFSRKWEFIYMQAEAQAKVDKKRDKLERKVLDSQERAFWDVHRPVPGCVNTTEVDIKKACRMNRHPKMTRVSSMPNYAVPGGRLSPSISESDLFNPCDNIRHDISLLRKKLEKRRVKISKVSESYLAYYEQYAEYDAFINAPDPSNPWISDSTDFWEQEKTLNPRDIPQRRVKRWAFNIEELLQDPAGKDQFSKFLDKEFSGENLKFWLACKELKGLPIREVHRKVHEIFTEFLAPGAHNPVNVDGTITELVRNRMEVNPTRYVFDEAQDHIFKLMKSDSYSRYLRSDQYKEFLSGTRKKLVRMKTRSIIPKLPSLNLGGQ
;
A
#
# COMPACT_ATOMS: atom_id res chain seq x y z
N MET A 1 42.02 -21.45 46.13
CA MET A 1 42.37 -20.12 46.69
C MET A 1 42.36 -19.09 45.58
N ALA A 2 41.64 -18.00 45.82
CA ALA A 2 41.72 -16.66 45.22
C ALA A 2 41.83 -16.49 43.69
N LEU A 3 40.67 -16.14 43.12
CA LEU A 3 40.39 -15.14 42.08
C LEU A 3 41.53 -14.21 41.65
N THR A 4 41.68 -14.00 40.34
CA THR A 4 41.68 -12.65 39.75
C THR A 4 41.19 -12.67 38.29
N SER A 5 40.54 -11.56 37.94
CA SER A 5 39.74 -11.30 36.75
C SER A 5 40.59 -10.94 35.53
N SER A 6 40.17 -11.37 34.33
CA SER A 6 40.25 -10.54 33.12
C SER A 6 39.45 -11.17 31.97
N ARG A 7 38.38 -10.50 31.55
CA ARG A 7 37.65 -10.79 30.31
C ARG A 7 38.43 -10.21 29.12
N PRO A 8 38.71 -10.97 28.06
CA PRO A 8 39.25 -10.41 26.83
C PRO A 8 38.15 -9.89 25.88
N LEU A 9 38.46 -8.75 25.27
CA LEU A 9 37.77 -8.08 24.18
C LEU A 9 37.53 -9.01 22.99
N TYR A 10 36.27 -9.15 22.56
CA TYR A 10 35.95 -9.75 21.27
C TYR A 10 36.29 -8.75 20.15
N LYS A 11 37.34 -9.06 19.39
CA LYS A 11 37.68 -8.42 18.12
C LYS A 11 36.51 -8.57 17.15
N GLN A 12 35.98 -7.45 16.64
CA GLN A 12 35.18 -7.44 15.41
C GLN A 12 36.07 -7.92 14.26
N ARG A 13 35.79 -9.13 13.78
CA ARG A 13 36.38 -9.66 12.55
C ARG A 13 35.54 -9.12 11.39
N THR A 14 36.12 -8.20 10.63
CA THR A 14 35.62 -7.79 9.32
C THR A 14 35.98 -8.89 8.32
N GLU A 15 35.02 -9.76 7.98
CA GLU A 15 35.11 -10.64 6.81
C GLU A 15 34.15 -10.13 5.75
N SER A 16 34.74 -9.60 4.67
CA SER A 16 34.09 -9.28 3.40
C SER A 16 33.70 -10.58 2.69
N LEU A 17 32.41 -10.83 2.52
CA LEU A 17 31.91 -11.92 1.66
C LEU A 17 31.72 -11.40 0.22
N PRO A 18 32.22 -12.12 -0.80
CA PRO A 18 32.15 -11.73 -2.19
C PRO A 18 30.77 -12.02 -2.80
N ASN A 19 30.32 -11.10 -3.66
CA ASN A 19 29.18 -11.27 -4.55
C ASN A 19 29.41 -12.47 -5.47
N THR A 20 28.78 -13.60 -5.17
CA THR A 20 28.74 -14.76 -6.08
C THR A 20 27.32 -14.84 -6.65
N VAL A 21 27.20 -14.47 -7.92
CA VAL A 21 26.01 -14.70 -8.74
C VAL A 21 26.02 -16.17 -9.13
N THR A 22 25.19 -16.99 -8.48
CA THR A 22 24.96 -18.36 -8.92
C THR A 22 23.96 -18.33 -10.07
N SER A 23 24.46 -18.44 -11.29
CA SER A 23 23.65 -18.71 -12.49
C SER A 23 23.09 -20.12 -12.38
N VAL A 24 21.78 -20.25 -12.17
CA VAL A 24 21.08 -21.53 -12.33
C VAL A 24 20.58 -21.60 -13.76
N MET A 25 21.31 -22.36 -14.58
CA MET A 25 20.86 -22.82 -15.90
C MET A 25 19.64 -23.72 -15.71
N PHE A 26 18.46 -23.28 -16.14
CA PHE A 26 17.31 -24.16 -16.33
C PHE A 26 17.24 -24.58 -17.80
N GLY A 27 17.22 -25.89 -18.01
CA GLY A 27 17.26 -26.53 -19.31
C GLY A 27 16.00 -26.31 -20.15
N ASN A 28 16.18 -26.42 -21.46
CA ASN A 28 15.15 -26.35 -22.48
C ASN A 28 14.04 -27.39 -22.24
N GLY A 29 12.85 -26.90 -21.91
CA GLY A 29 11.59 -27.66 -21.99
C GLY A 29 10.50 -26.70 -22.45
N GLN A 30 10.04 -26.85 -23.68
CA GLN A 30 8.88 -26.12 -24.20
C GLN A 30 7.64 -26.53 -23.41
N ILE A 31 6.97 -25.56 -22.77
CA ILE A 31 5.62 -25.74 -22.22
C ILE A 31 4.72 -24.74 -22.92
N ASN A 32 3.65 -25.25 -23.51
CA ASN A 32 2.67 -24.54 -24.33
C ASN A 32 1.81 -23.60 -23.43
N PRO A 33 1.46 -22.37 -23.85
CA PRO A 33 0.81 -21.40 -22.95
C PRO A 33 -0.70 -21.55 -22.73
N GLU A 34 -1.36 -22.60 -23.21
CA GLU A 34 -2.84 -22.68 -23.18
C GLU A 34 -3.47 -23.40 -21.97
N ASP A 35 -2.69 -23.93 -21.02
CA ASP A 35 -3.24 -24.77 -19.93
C ASP A 35 -3.15 -24.19 -18.50
N ASN A 36 -2.97 -22.87 -18.29
CA ASN A 36 -3.03 -22.33 -16.92
C ASN A 36 -3.39 -20.83 -16.80
N PRO A 37 -4.62 -20.47 -16.37
CA PRO A 37 -5.02 -19.07 -16.22
C PRO A 37 -4.55 -18.39 -14.92
N ASN A 38 -3.70 -19.03 -14.08
CA ASN A 38 -3.35 -18.51 -12.75
C ASN A 38 -1.87 -18.13 -12.52
N TYR A 39 -1.05 -17.99 -13.56
CA TYR A 39 0.34 -17.53 -13.41
C TYR A 39 0.49 -16.01 -13.57
N LEU A 40 0.15 -15.25 -12.52
CA LEU A 40 0.65 -13.88 -12.34
C LEU A 40 1.95 -13.90 -11.53
N VAL A 41 3.08 -13.82 -12.22
CA VAL A 41 4.41 -13.72 -11.62
C VAL A 41 4.64 -12.29 -11.10
N TYR A 42 4.60 -12.10 -9.78
CA TYR A 42 5.12 -10.87 -9.16
C TYR A 42 6.65 -10.83 -9.24
N LYS A 43 7.19 -10.19 -10.27
CA LYS A 43 8.60 -9.76 -10.28
C LYS A 43 8.75 -8.51 -9.42
N LYS A 44 9.43 -8.67 -8.28
CA LYS A 44 9.82 -7.60 -7.38
C LYS A 44 11.13 -6.99 -7.88
N THR A 45 11.06 -5.89 -8.63
CA THR A 45 12.26 -5.10 -8.98
C THR A 45 12.20 -3.73 -8.34
N SER A 46 13.08 -3.55 -7.35
CA SER A 46 13.48 -2.28 -6.77
C SER A 46 14.24 -1.47 -7.82
N THR A 47 13.76 -0.27 -8.17
CA THR A 47 14.52 0.99 -8.16
C THR A 47 13.69 2.19 -8.62
N CYS A 48 13.79 3.26 -7.82
CA CYS A 48 13.61 4.68 -8.14
C CYS A 48 12.19 5.30 -8.26
N GLY A 49 12.01 6.44 -7.60
CA GLY A 49 10.87 7.35 -7.78
C GLY A 49 10.09 7.62 -6.49
N HIS A 50 10.54 8.57 -5.67
CA HIS A 50 9.83 9.06 -4.50
C HIS A 50 8.51 9.76 -4.92
N PHE A 51 7.41 9.02 -5.06
CA PHE A 51 6.06 9.57 -5.01
C PHE A 51 5.52 9.42 -3.58
N ARG A 52 5.66 10.47 -2.77
CA ARG A 52 4.90 10.60 -1.53
C ARG A 52 3.46 10.98 -1.89
N MET A 53 2.64 10.00 -2.25
CA MET A 53 1.19 10.13 -2.07
C MET A 53 0.93 10.15 -0.56
N VAL A 54 0.57 11.32 -0.05
CA VAL A 54 0.14 11.50 1.33
C VAL A 54 -1.14 10.68 1.51
N SER A 55 -1.02 9.54 2.17
CA SER A 55 -2.13 8.70 2.59
C SER A 55 -2.94 9.43 3.66
N HIS A 56 -3.93 10.20 3.24
CA HIS A 56 -4.99 10.72 4.09
C HIS A 56 -6.35 10.34 3.48
N TRP A 57 -6.57 9.04 3.29
CA TRP A 57 -7.90 8.48 3.09
C TRP A 57 -8.50 8.13 4.44
N SER A 58 -9.03 9.15 5.10
CA SER A 58 -10.07 9.00 6.10
C SER A 58 -10.94 10.23 5.98
N VAL A 59 -12.25 10.02 5.89
CA VAL A 59 -13.31 11.01 5.63
C VAL A 59 -13.62 11.25 4.15
N TYR A 60 -14.31 10.29 3.52
CA TYR A 60 -15.44 10.55 2.61
C TYR A 60 -16.38 9.33 2.62
N CYS A 61 -17.38 9.38 3.50
CA CYS A 61 -18.64 8.67 3.29
C CYS A 61 -19.72 9.67 3.68
N SER A 62 -20.16 10.44 2.69
CA SER A 62 -21.30 11.34 2.80
C SER A 62 -22.09 11.18 1.51
N SER A 63 -22.66 9.99 1.35
CA SER A 63 -23.84 9.77 0.53
C SER A 63 -24.95 9.28 1.45
N SER A 64 -26.11 9.88 1.24
CA SER A 64 -27.23 9.99 2.16
C SER A 64 -27.97 8.67 2.34
N ARG A 65 -27.58 7.81 3.32
CA ARG A 65 -28.50 6.86 3.99
C ARG A 65 -28.00 6.02 5.18
N PHE A 66 -26.97 6.42 5.92
CA PHE A 66 -26.64 5.76 7.20
C PHE A 66 -26.85 6.74 8.36
N LYS A 67 -27.93 6.51 9.12
CA LYS A 67 -28.17 7.19 10.39
C LYS A 67 -27.00 6.93 11.34
N VAL A 68 -26.60 8.01 12.00
CA VAL A 68 -25.69 8.07 13.15
C VAL A 68 -25.83 6.82 14.01
N ILE A 69 -24.76 6.04 14.12
CA ILE A 69 -24.70 4.93 15.09
C ILE A 69 -24.64 5.60 16.46
N ASP A 70 -25.67 5.34 17.25
CA ASP A 70 -25.87 5.90 18.58
C ASP A 70 -24.70 5.56 19.51
N SER A 71 -24.28 6.53 20.33
CA SER A 71 -23.11 6.37 21.22
C SER A 71 -23.33 5.34 22.33
N GLU A 72 -24.60 5.02 22.62
CA GLU A 72 -25.00 3.95 23.54
C GLU A 72 -24.75 2.55 22.96
N ILE A 73 -25.04 2.32 21.67
CA ILE A 73 -24.76 1.04 21.00
C ILE A 73 -23.26 0.76 20.97
N TYR A 74 -22.45 1.80 20.72
CA TYR A 74 -20.99 1.67 20.72
C TYR A 74 -20.43 1.31 22.11
N SER A 75 -21.09 1.77 23.16
CA SER A 75 -20.72 1.50 24.55
C SER A 75 -21.16 0.10 25.00
N GLU A 76 -22.32 -0.37 24.53
CA GLU A 76 -22.86 -1.69 24.83
C GLU A 76 -22.11 -2.81 24.08
N ILE A 77 -21.66 -2.55 22.85
CA ILE A 77 -20.74 -3.42 22.09
C ILE A 77 -19.38 -3.56 22.81
N LYS A 78 -18.93 -2.51 23.49
CA LYS A 78 -17.65 -2.50 24.22
C LYS A 78 -17.70 -3.30 25.52
N ALA A 79 -18.88 -3.47 26.12
CA ALA A 79 -19.08 -4.16 27.38
C ALA A 79 -19.32 -5.67 27.24
N ARG A 80 -19.87 -6.13 26.10
CA ARG A 80 -20.21 -7.56 25.87
C ARG A 80 -19.15 -8.40 25.15
N VAL A 81 -18.10 -7.77 24.59
CA VAL A 81 -17.16 -8.47 23.71
C VAL A 81 -15.83 -8.71 24.42
N GLY A 82 -15.67 -9.93 24.92
CA GLY A 82 -14.37 -10.51 25.18
C GLY A 82 -13.48 -10.37 23.94
N VAL A 83 -12.21 -10.09 24.16
CA VAL A 83 -11.20 -9.60 23.21
C VAL A 83 -11.21 -10.33 21.86
N ILE A 84 -12.00 -9.85 20.90
CA ILE A 84 -11.79 -10.11 19.47
C ILE A 84 -11.13 -8.85 18.90
N PRO A 85 -9.86 -8.93 18.47
CA PRO A 85 -9.15 -7.74 18.06
C PRO A 85 -9.77 -7.06 16.83
N TRP A 86 -9.96 -5.76 16.99
CA TRP A 86 -10.80 -4.86 16.19
C TRP A 86 -10.70 -4.97 14.66
N CYS A 87 -9.57 -5.40 14.11
CA CYS A 87 -9.36 -5.48 12.67
C CYS A 87 -9.66 -6.87 12.05
N ARG A 88 -9.83 -7.95 12.83
CA ARG A 88 -10.45 -9.19 12.31
C ARG A 88 -11.97 -9.12 12.43
N GLY A 89 -12.48 -8.48 13.48
CA GLY A 89 -13.90 -8.39 13.74
C GLY A 89 -14.72 -7.68 12.67
N ALA A 90 -14.24 -6.59 12.05
CA ALA A 90 -15.06 -5.83 11.09
C ALA A 90 -15.35 -6.61 9.79
N PHE A 91 -14.33 -7.23 9.21
CA PHE A 91 -14.46 -8.03 7.99
C PHE A 91 -15.26 -9.31 8.23
N VAL A 92 -14.97 -10.03 9.32
CA VAL A 92 -15.70 -11.24 9.71
C VAL A 92 -17.17 -10.95 9.95
N ARG A 93 -17.52 -9.85 10.64
CA ARG A 93 -18.92 -9.44 10.83
C ARG A 93 -19.62 -9.09 9.51
N MET A 94 -18.91 -8.50 8.56
CA MET A 94 -19.48 -8.17 7.24
C MET A 94 -19.82 -9.45 6.48
N MET A 95 -18.90 -10.42 6.44
CA MET A 95 -19.15 -11.73 5.80
C MET A 95 -20.30 -12.47 6.47
N GLU A 96 -20.34 -12.51 7.79
CA GLU A 96 -21.41 -13.16 8.55
C GLU A 96 -22.78 -12.55 8.24
N ARG A 97 -22.87 -11.22 8.17
CA ARG A 97 -24.12 -10.55 7.79
C ARG A 97 -24.57 -10.92 6.37
N ILE A 98 -23.63 -11.07 5.42
CA ILE A 98 -23.96 -11.51 4.07
C ILE A 98 -24.45 -12.96 4.09
N VAL A 99 -23.82 -13.84 4.86
CA VAL A 99 -24.26 -15.25 5.02
C VAL A 99 -25.66 -15.32 5.63
N GLU A 100 -25.95 -14.50 6.63
CA GLU A 100 -27.29 -14.41 7.23
C GLU A 100 -28.33 -13.99 6.19
N MET A 101 -28.01 -13.03 5.31
CA MET A 101 -28.88 -12.66 4.19
C MET A 101 -29.04 -13.80 3.16
N MET A 102 -27.97 -14.53 2.87
CA MET A 102 -28.01 -15.71 1.98
C MET A 102 -28.88 -16.84 2.55
N GLN A 103 -29.04 -16.90 3.87
CA GLN A 103 -29.83 -17.92 4.57
C GLN A 103 -31.28 -17.50 4.83
N ASP A 104 -31.69 -16.29 4.41
CA ASP A 104 -33.07 -15.83 4.57
C ASP A 104 -34.06 -16.77 3.86
N GLU A 105 -35.17 -17.09 4.52
CA GLU A 105 -36.14 -18.08 4.03
C GLU A 105 -36.86 -17.64 2.74
N SER A 106 -36.95 -16.32 2.51
CA SER A 106 -37.74 -15.74 1.42
C SER A 106 -36.90 -15.18 0.28
N THR A 107 -35.76 -14.58 0.63
CA THR A 107 -34.89 -13.83 -0.29
C THR A 107 -33.52 -14.48 -0.45
N GLY A 108 -33.19 -15.50 0.34
CA GLY A 108 -31.89 -16.17 0.36
C GLY A 108 -31.62 -17.08 -0.84
N VAL A 109 -30.50 -17.78 -0.78
CA VAL A 109 -30.08 -18.77 -1.79
C VAL A 109 -30.98 -20.01 -1.64
N PRO A 110 -31.56 -20.55 -2.73
CA PRO A 110 -32.46 -21.69 -2.66
C PRO A 110 -31.74 -22.97 -2.21
N VAL A 111 -31.98 -23.38 -0.95
CA VAL A 111 -31.44 -24.62 -0.38
C VAL A 111 -32.44 -25.76 -0.60
N ARG A 112 -31.98 -26.88 -1.15
CA ARG A 112 -32.80 -28.04 -1.51
C ARG A 112 -32.19 -29.37 -1.07
N THR A 113 -33.05 -30.38 -0.97
CA THR A 113 -32.62 -31.78 -0.85
C THR A 113 -32.66 -32.43 -2.22
N VAL A 114 -31.49 -32.79 -2.76
CA VAL A 114 -31.38 -33.42 -4.08
C VAL A 114 -31.51 -34.93 -3.93
N LYS A 115 -32.36 -35.54 -4.76
CA LYS A 115 -32.55 -37.00 -4.83
C LYS A 115 -32.06 -37.49 -6.19
N SER A 116 -31.21 -38.51 -6.19
CA SER A 116 -30.79 -39.27 -7.35
C SER A 116 -31.18 -40.75 -7.18
N PHE A 117 -30.97 -41.57 -8.22
CA PHE A 117 -31.27 -43.01 -8.20
C PHE A 117 -30.55 -43.76 -7.05
N MET A 118 -29.38 -43.29 -6.60
CA MET A 118 -28.55 -43.97 -5.58
C MET A 118 -28.22 -43.11 -4.35
N SER A 119 -28.55 -41.80 -4.35
CA SER A 119 -28.16 -40.89 -3.27
C SER A 119 -29.22 -39.84 -2.96
N LYS A 120 -29.32 -39.48 -1.69
CA LYS A 120 -30.09 -38.33 -1.20
C LYS A 120 -29.12 -37.39 -0.50
N VAL A 121 -29.00 -36.17 -1.00
CA VAL A 121 -28.09 -35.14 -0.49
C VAL A 121 -28.94 -34.01 0.11
N PRO A 122 -29.06 -33.92 1.44
CA PRO A 122 -29.89 -32.91 2.09
C PRO A 122 -29.19 -31.55 2.14
N SER A 123 -29.97 -30.48 2.16
CA SER A 123 -29.56 -29.10 2.46
C SER A 123 -28.34 -28.61 1.67
N VAL A 124 -28.48 -28.58 0.34
CA VAL A 124 -27.45 -28.07 -0.59
C VAL A 124 -28.03 -27.02 -1.54
N PHE A 125 -27.17 -26.14 -2.02
CA PHE A 125 -27.46 -25.17 -3.09
C PHE A 125 -26.40 -25.29 -4.20
N THR A 126 -26.66 -24.75 -5.38
CA THR A 126 -25.68 -24.79 -6.48
C THR A 126 -24.82 -23.55 -6.50
N GLY A 127 -23.62 -23.66 -7.07
CA GLY A 127 -22.76 -22.51 -7.33
C GLY A 127 -23.46 -21.45 -8.20
N ALA A 128 -24.17 -21.87 -9.25
CA ALA A 128 -24.94 -20.97 -10.10
C ALA A 128 -26.02 -20.18 -9.33
N ASP A 129 -26.77 -20.83 -8.44
CA ASP A 129 -27.76 -20.15 -7.59
C ASP A 129 -27.10 -19.13 -6.65
N LEU A 130 -25.95 -19.49 -6.07
CA LEU A 130 -25.18 -18.60 -5.19
C LEU A 130 -24.68 -17.35 -5.92
N ILE A 131 -24.06 -17.52 -7.10
CA ILE A 131 -23.52 -16.39 -7.87
C ILE A 131 -24.65 -15.48 -8.37
N THR A 132 -25.76 -16.06 -8.83
CA THR A 132 -26.95 -15.30 -9.23
C THR A 132 -27.49 -14.48 -8.05
N TRP A 133 -27.53 -15.07 -6.84
CA TRP A 133 -27.94 -14.36 -5.64
C TRP A 133 -26.98 -13.21 -5.30
N ILE A 134 -25.66 -13.44 -5.40
CA ILE A 134 -24.64 -12.43 -5.12
C ILE A 134 -24.78 -11.24 -6.07
N MET A 135 -24.84 -11.47 -7.38
CA MET A 135 -24.96 -10.39 -8.37
C MET A 135 -26.26 -9.58 -8.21
N LYS A 136 -27.32 -10.20 -7.67
CA LYS A 136 -28.61 -9.52 -7.43
C LYS A 136 -28.64 -8.70 -6.15
N ASN A 137 -27.98 -9.17 -5.08
CA ASN A 137 -28.12 -8.61 -3.73
C ASN A 137 -26.88 -7.86 -3.24
N ILE A 138 -25.74 -8.10 -3.87
CA ILE A 138 -24.48 -7.40 -3.65
C ILE A 138 -24.22 -6.57 -4.91
N ASP A 139 -23.87 -5.30 -4.74
CA ASP A 139 -23.59 -4.33 -5.81
C ASP A 139 -22.29 -4.72 -6.54
N VAL A 140 -22.38 -5.75 -7.38
CA VAL A 140 -21.29 -6.38 -8.13
C VAL A 140 -21.70 -6.50 -9.58
N ASP A 141 -21.00 -5.77 -10.45
CA ASP A 141 -21.34 -5.67 -11.88
C ASP A 141 -20.73 -6.79 -12.73
N ASP A 142 -19.68 -7.46 -12.24
CA ASP A 142 -18.97 -8.52 -12.96
C ASP A 142 -19.14 -9.90 -12.29
N GLN A 143 -19.45 -10.89 -13.10
CA GLN A 143 -19.57 -12.27 -12.67
C GLN A 143 -18.25 -12.82 -12.10
N VAL A 144 -17.09 -12.41 -12.63
CA VAL A 144 -15.79 -12.84 -12.12
C VAL A 144 -15.57 -12.31 -10.71
N GLU A 145 -15.95 -11.05 -10.44
CA GLU A 145 -15.91 -10.47 -9.11
C GLU A 145 -16.86 -11.20 -8.14
N ALA A 146 -18.09 -11.53 -8.58
CA ALA A 146 -19.03 -12.28 -7.76
C ALA A 146 -18.48 -13.67 -7.37
N VAL A 147 -17.87 -14.40 -8.30
CA VAL A 147 -17.20 -15.68 -8.05
C VAL A 147 -16.01 -15.52 -7.10
N HIS A 148 -15.24 -14.45 -7.26
CA HIS A 148 -14.11 -14.15 -6.39
C HIS A 148 -14.56 -13.90 -4.94
N VAL A 149 -15.58 -13.05 -4.74
CA VAL A 149 -16.17 -12.79 -3.41
C VAL A 149 -16.72 -14.08 -2.79
N ALA A 150 -17.46 -14.88 -3.58
CA ALA A 150 -17.97 -16.17 -3.12
C ALA A 150 -16.86 -17.12 -2.70
N THR A 151 -15.78 -17.20 -3.48
CA THR A 151 -14.60 -18.01 -3.18
C THR A 151 -13.89 -17.53 -1.91
N LEU A 152 -13.77 -16.22 -1.70
CA LEU A 152 -13.23 -15.68 -0.45
C LEU A 152 -14.10 -16.06 0.75
N MET A 153 -15.43 -16.02 0.64
CA MET A 153 -16.31 -16.46 1.73
C MET A 153 -16.19 -17.95 2.00
N ALA A 154 -16.07 -18.78 0.95
CA ALA A 154 -15.82 -20.22 1.08
C ALA A 154 -14.48 -20.52 1.76
N SER A 155 -13.40 -19.82 1.37
CA SER A 155 -12.06 -20.01 1.95
C SER A 155 -11.97 -19.58 3.42
N HIS A 156 -12.92 -18.78 3.90
CA HIS A 156 -13.07 -18.44 5.33
C HIS A 156 -14.03 -19.39 6.07
N GLY A 157 -14.58 -20.40 5.38
CA GLY A 157 -15.35 -21.47 6.00
C GLY A 157 -16.82 -21.18 6.21
N TYR A 158 -17.43 -20.20 5.54
CA TYR A 158 -18.86 -19.91 5.71
C TYR A 158 -19.77 -20.87 4.93
N PHE A 159 -19.28 -21.39 3.82
CA PHE A 159 -19.89 -22.47 3.05
C PHE A 159 -18.79 -23.20 2.28
N PHE A 160 -19.07 -24.41 1.83
CA PHE A 160 -18.04 -25.29 1.28
C PHE A 160 -18.62 -26.26 0.25
N PRO A 161 -17.82 -26.68 -0.76
CA PRO A 161 -18.22 -27.73 -1.68
C PRO A 161 -18.34 -29.06 -0.94
N ILE A 162 -19.39 -29.83 -1.22
CA ILE A 162 -19.65 -31.06 -0.46
C ILE A 162 -18.69 -32.21 -0.80
N ASP A 163 -18.14 -32.22 -2.02
CA ASP A 163 -17.37 -33.33 -2.59
C ASP A 163 -15.88 -32.98 -2.84
N ASP A 164 -15.41 -31.83 -2.34
CA ASP A 164 -14.05 -31.35 -2.57
C ASP A 164 -13.45 -30.72 -1.29
N HIS A 165 -12.13 -30.85 -1.12
CA HIS A 165 -11.33 -30.20 -0.07
C HIS A 165 -10.87 -28.79 -0.47
N TYR A 166 -10.87 -28.46 -1.76
CA TYR A 166 -10.59 -27.11 -2.23
C TYR A 166 -11.79 -26.19 -1.96
N LEU A 167 -11.62 -25.21 -1.07
CA LEU A 167 -12.66 -24.24 -0.70
C LEU A 167 -12.85 -23.14 -1.76
N ILE A 168 -13.21 -23.55 -2.98
CA ILE A 168 -13.39 -22.68 -4.15
C ILE A 168 -14.83 -22.76 -4.66
N VAL A 169 -15.38 -21.62 -5.10
CA VAL A 169 -16.70 -21.55 -5.71
C VAL A 169 -16.58 -21.60 -7.23
N LYS A 170 -17.37 -22.47 -7.85
CA LYS A 170 -17.54 -22.57 -9.30
C LYS A 170 -18.93 -22.06 -9.67
N ASN A 171 -19.04 -21.32 -10.77
CA ASN A 171 -20.34 -20.91 -11.29
C ASN A 171 -20.94 -22.02 -12.17
N ASP A 172 -21.32 -23.12 -11.54
CA ASP A 172 -21.89 -24.29 -12.19
C ASP A 172 -22.88 -25.01 -11.24
N ASN A 173 -23.22 -26.26 -11.58
CA ASN A 173 -24.13 -27.09 -10.78
C ASN A 173 -23.44 -27.82 -9.61
N THR A 174 -22.20 -27.45 -9.26
CA THR A 174 -21.50 -27.98 -8.08
C THR A 174 -22.30 -27.65 -6.82
N TYR A 175 -22.42 -28.63 -5.92
CA TYR A 175 -23.18 -28.48 -4.69
C TYR A 175 -22.34 -27.93 -3.55
N TYR A 176 -22.89 -26.93 -2.88
CA TYR A 176 -22.33 -26.29 -1.71
C TYR A 176 -23.28 -26.40 -0.51
N ARG A 177 -22.72 -26.26 0.68
CA ARG A 177 -23.45 -26.29 1.95
C ARG A 177 -22.99 -25.16 2.86
N PHE A 178 -23.93 -24.54 3.57
CA PHE A 178 -23.60 -23.58 4.62
C PHE A 178 -22.95 -24.25 5.83
N GLN A 179 -21.95 -23.58 6.39
CA GLN A 179 -21.30 -23.98 7.63
C GLN A 179 -22.16 -23.62 8.84
N THR A 180 -22.10 -24.44 9.88
CA THR A 180 -22.75 -24.15 11.15
C THR A 180 -22.06 -23.00 11.88
N PRO A 181 -22.79 -22.07 12.54
CA PRO A 181 -22.22 -20.95 13.25
C PRO A 181 -21.16 -21.31 14.31
N CYS A 182 -21.21 -22.51 14.90
CA CYS A 182 -20.19 -22.94 15.87
C CYS A 182 -18.79 -23.09 15.26
N PHE A 183 -18.69 -23.26 13.94
CA PHE A 183 -17.44 -23.33 13.20
C PHE A 183 -17.08 -22.03 12.48
N TRP A 184 -17.83 -20.94 12.72
CA TRP A 184 -17.49 -19.65 12.12
C TRP A 184 -16.21 -19.06 12.73
N PRO A 185 -15.39 -18.34 11.93
CA PRO A 185 -14.15 -17.72 12.41
C PRO A 185 -14.31 -16.74 13.58
N SER A 186 -15.50 -16.15 13.79
CA SER A 186 -15.76 -15.28 14.95
C SER A 186 -15.98 -16.03 16.26
N ARG A 187 -16.45 -17.29 16.18
CA ARG A 187 -16.90 -18.08 17.32
C ARG A 187 -15.93 -19.20 17.68
N CYS A 188 -15.09 -19.61 16.73
CA CYS A 188 -14.09 -20.62 16.95
C CYS A 188 -12.74 -20.00 17.34
N GLY A 189 -12.12 -20.54 18.40
CA GLY A 189 -10.71 -20.26 18.72
C GLY A 189 -9.77 -20.97 17.75
N GLU A 190 -8.47 -20.70 17.87
CA GLU A 190 -7.45 -21.41 17.08
C GLU A 190 -7.42 -22.90 17.49
N PRO A 191 -7.70 -23.85 16.58
CA PRO A 191 -7.78 -25.26 16.94
C PRO A 191 -6.40 -25.87 17.16
N GLU A 192 -6.30 -26.72 18.19
CA GLU A 192 -5.04 -27.35 18.57
C GLU A 192 -4.70 -28.55 17.68
N ASN A 193 -3.43 -28.94 17.68
CA ASN A 193 -2.98 -30.16 17.00
C ASN A 193 -3.57 -31.43 17.64
N THR A 194 -3.93 -31.40 18.92
CA THR A 194 -4.59 -32.52 19.62
C THR A 194 -5.97 -32.77 19.03
N ASP A 195 -6.76 -31.71 18.81
CA ASP A 195 -8.11 -31.82 18.23
C ASP A 195 -8.06 -32.37 16.80
N TYR A 196 -7.07 -31.94 16.01
CA TYR A 196 -6.89 -32.44 14.65
C TYR A 196 -6.51 -33.92 14.64
N ALA A 197 -5.67 -34.36 15.59
CA ALA A 197 -5.31 -35.77 15.73
C ALA A 197 -6.55 -36.63 16.08
N VAL A 198 -7.42 -36.16 16.97
CA VAL A 198 -8.69 -36.82 17.30
C VAL A 198 -9.58 -36.93 16.07
N TYR A 199 -9.72 -35.86 15.29
CA TYR A 199 -10.50 -35.84 14.06
C TYR A 199 -10.01 -36.86 13.02
N LEU A 200 -8.72 -36.84 12.69
CA LEU A 200 -8.11 -37.77 11.72
C LEU A 200 -8.21 -39.21 12.21
N CYS A 201 -7.90 -39.46 13.49
CA CYS A 201 -8.06 -40.78 14.09
C CYS A 201 -9.51 -41.27 13.97
N LYS A 202 -10.49 -40.44 14.34
CA LYS A 202 -11.92 -40.76 14.21
C LYS A 202 -12.31 -41.15 12.78
N ARG A 203 -11.78 -40.47 11.76
CA ARG A 203 -12.05 -40.78 10.35
C ARG A 203 -11.55 -42.15 9.93
N THR A 204 -10.32 -42.52 10.35
CA THR A 204 -9.77 -43.85 10.06
C THR A 204 -10.60 -44.99 10.64
N MET A 205 -11.32 -44.76 11.73
CA MET A 205 -12.14 -45.78 12.41
C MET A 205 -13.48 -46.05 11.73
N GLN A 206 -13.90 -45.22 10.77
CA GLN A 206 -15.25 -45.32 10.19
C GLN A 206 -15.37 -46.30 9.02
N ASN A 207 -14.26 -46.79 8.45
CA ASN A 207 -14.20 -47.74 7.33
C ASN A 207 -15.21 -47.43 6.20
N LYS A 208 -15.21 -46.17 5.74
CA LYS A 208 -16.06 -45.69 4.65
C LYS A 208 -15.22 -44.93 3.64
N GLN A 209 -15.35 -45.28 2.36
CA GLN A 209 -14.58 -44.66 1.27
C GLN A 209 -14.65 -43.12 1.27
N ARG A 210 -15.84 -42.54 1.47
CA ARG A 210 -16.03 -41.07 1.54
C ARG A 210 -15.30 -40.37 2.71
N LEU A 211 -14.77 -41.13 3.67
CA LEU A 211 -14.06 -40.63 4.85
C LEU A 211 -12.59 -41.06 4.87
N GLU A 212 -12.13 -41.78 3.85
CA GLU A 212 -10.73 -42.13 3.68
C GLU A 212 -9.88 -40.86 3.72
N LEU A 213 -8.71 -40.97 4.34
CA LEU A 213 -7.80 -39.85 4.45
C LEU A 213 -7.17 -39.61 3.08
N ALA A 214 -7.11 -38.34 2.66
CA ALA A 214 -6.25 -37.96 1.55
C ALA A 214 -4.76 -38.15 1.95
N ASP A 215 -3.86 -38.23 0.97
CA ASP A 215 -2.44 -38.49 1.22
C ASP A 215 -1.81 -37.48 2.20
N TYR A 216 -2.12 -36.19 2.03
CA TYR A 216 -1.63 -35.14 2.93
C TYR A 216 -2.21 -35.25 4.35
N GLU A 217 -3.43 -35.77 4.50
CA GLU A 217 -4.05 -36.01 5.80
C GLU A 217 -3.42 -37.23 6.49
N ALA A 218 -3.11 -38.27 5.73
CA ALA A 218 -2.41 -39.45 6.23
C ALA A 218 -0.98 -39.11 6.68
N GLU A 219 -0.27 -38.27 5.92
CA GLU A 219 1.05 -37.75 6.31
C GLU A 219 0.96 -36.91 7.60
N ASN A 220 -0.04 -36.04 7.70
CA ASN A 220 -0.30 -35.27 8.91
C ASN A 220 -0.60 -36.18 10.11
N LEU A 221 -1.43 -37.21 9.93
CA LEU A 221 -1.73 -38.18 10.99
C LEU A 221 -0.46 -38.88 11.47
N ALA A 222 0.40 -39.34 10.56
CA ALA A 222 1.67 -39.97 10.91
C ALA A 222 2.59 -39.03 11.71
N ARG A 223 2.65 -37.75 11.32
CA ARG A 223 3.40 -36.72 12.06
C ARG A 223 2.82 -36.48 13.45
N LEU A 224 1.50 -36.41 13.58
CA LEU A 224 0.81 -36.23 14.87
C LEU A 224 0.99 -37.44 15.78
N GLN A 225 0.93 -38.67 15.27
CA GLN A 225 1.21 -39.90 16.01
C GLN A 225 2.63 -39.90 16.60
N LYS A 226 3.62 -39.45 15.80
CA LYS A 226 5.00 -39.29 16.28
C LYS A 226 5.08 -38.23 17.38
N MET A 227 4.46 -37.08 17.17
CA MET A 227 4.48 -35.94 18.10
C MET A 227 3.77 -36.24 19.44
N PHE A 228 2.67 -36.99 19.40
CA PHE A 228 1.84 -37.31 20.56
C PHE A 228 1.93 -38.77 21.00
N SER A 229 3.01 -39.49 20.65
CA SER A 229 3.20 -40.91 20.95
C SER A 229 2.84 -41.32 22.38
N ARG A 230 3.25 -40.54 23.39
CA ARG A 230 2.96 -40.80 24.82
C ARG A 230 1.51 -40.54 25.24
N LYS A 231 0.76 -39.77 24.47
CA LYS A 231 -0.64 -39.42 24.72
C LYS A 231 -1.60 -40.07 23.71
N TRP A 232 -1.10 -40.93 22.83
CA TRP A 232 -1.87 -41.47 21.71
C TRP A 232 -3.09 -42.27 22.17
N GLU A 233 -2.95 -43.06 23.23
CA GLU A 233 -4.07 -43.80 23.83
C GLU A 233 -5.23 -42.88 24.24
N PHE A 234 -4.95 -41.70 24.78
CA PHE A 234 -6.00 -40.73 25.14
C PHE A 234 -6.69 -40.15 23.91
N ILE A 235 -5.92 -39.84 22.87
CA ILE A 235 -6.45 -39.36 21.57
C ILE A 235 -7.34 -40.43 20.95
N TYR A 236 -6.90 -41.69 20.96
CA TYR A 236 -7.66 -42.81 20.44
C TYR A 236 -8.96 -43.05 21.22
N MET A 237 -8.91 -43.06 22.55
CA MET A 237 -10.10 -43.18 23.40
C MET A 237 -11.11 -42.06 23.14
N GLN A 238 -10.64 -40.81 22.97
CA GLN A 238 -11.49 -39.67 22.66
C GLN A 238 -12.13 -39.80 21.26
N ALA A 239 -11.35 -40.20 20.25
CA ALA A 239 -11.84 -40.45 18.90
C ALA A 239 -12.89 -41.58 18.87
N GLU A 240 -12.66 -42.66 19.61
CA GLU A 240 -13.58 -43.78 19.71
C GLU A 240 -14.90 -43.37 20.39
N ALA A 241 -14.82 -42.61 21.49
CA ALA A 241 -15.99 -42.09 22.19
C ALA A 241 -16.84 -41.20 21.27
N GLN A 242 -16.20 -40.29 20.51
CA GLN A 242 -16.89 -39.45 19.54
C GLN A 242 -17.52 -40.28 18.41
N ALA A 243 -16.81 -41.28 17.87
CA ALA A 243 -17.34 -42.18 16.84
C ALA A 243 -18.57 -42.98 17.34
N LYS A 244 -18.58 -43.39 18.62
CA LYS A 244 -19.72 -44.06 19.25
C LYS A 244 -20.93 -43.14 19.36
N VAL A 245 -20.74 -41.86 19.67
CA VAL A 245 -21.82 -40.85 19.68
C VAL A 245 -22.34 -40.61 18.26
N ASP A 246 -21.45 -40.43 17.29
CA ASP A 246 -21.83 -40.16 15.90
C ASP A 246 -22.65 -41.33 15.31
N LYS A 247 -22.33 -42.58 15.67
CA LYS A 247 -23.08 -43.79 15.26
C LYS A 247 -24.54 -43.82 15.74
N LYS A 248 -24.90 -43.08 16.80
CA LYS A 248 -26.29 -43.00 17.32
C LYS A 248 -27.18 -42.05 16.53
N ARG A 249 -26.61 -41.13 15.75
CA ARG A 249 -27.35 -40.14 14.94
C ARG A 249 -27.96 -40.75 13.69
N ASP A 250 -28.95 -40.10 13.08
CA ASP A 250 -29.48 -40.53 11.79
C ASP A 250 -28.39 -40.51 10.69
N LYS A 251 -28.53 -41.37 9.69
CA LYS A 251 -27.56 -41.52 8.60
C LYS A 251 -27.38 -40.22 7.81
N LEU A 252 -28.46 -39.48 7.52
CA LEU A 252 -28.38 -38.24 6.74
C LEU A 252 -27.81 -37.11 7.59
N GLU A 253 -28.26 -36.99 8.84
CA GLU A 253 -27.74 -36.01 9.80
C GLU A 253 -26.23 -36.17 10.00
N ARG A 254 -25.77 -37.41 10.21
CA ARG A 254 -24.34 -37.73 10.34
C ARG A 254 -23.53 -37.31 9.12
N LYS A 255 -24.05 -37.53 7.90
CA LYS A 255 -23.36 -37.08 6.67
C LYS A 255 -23.16 -35.56 6.63
N VAL A 256 -24.16 -34.80 7.08
CA VAL A 256 -24.08 -33.33 7.14
C VAL A 256 -23.02 -32.90 8.15
N LEU A 257 -23.08 -33.45 9.36
CA LEU A 257 -22.14 -33.12 10.44
C LEU A 257 -20.70 -33.50 10.09
N ASP A 258 -20.47 -34.68 9.50
CA ASP A 258 -19.15 -35.10 9.02
C ASP A 258 -18.59 -34.09 7.98
N SER A 259 -19.44 -33.61 7.07
CA SER A 259 -19.03 -32.64 6.03
C SER A 259 -18.73 -31.25 6.60
N GLN A 260 -19.47 -30.81 7.62
CA GLN A 260 -19.24 -29.55 8.32
C GLN A 260 -17.92 -29.55 9.12
N GLU A 261 -17.64 -30.65 9.82
CA GLU A 261 -16.38 -30.84 10.54
C GLU A 261 -15.20 -30.96 9.57
N ARG A 262 -15.35 -31.64 8.41
CA ARG A 262 -14.35 -31.64 7.34
C ARG A 262 -14.03 -30.22 6.87
N ALA A 263 -15.06 -29.45 6.50
CA ALA A 263 -14.87 -28.09 6.01
C ALA A 263 -14.22 -27.15 7.04
N PHE A 264 -14.49 -27.37 8.33
CA PHE A 264 -13.78 -26.66 9.41
C PHE A 264 -12.27 -26.94 9.37
N TRP A 265 -11.88 -28.20 9.19
CA TRP A 265 -10.47 -28.56 9.08
C TRP A 265 -9.83 -28.13 7.75
N ASP A 266 -10.58 -28.07 6.65
CA ASP A 266 -10.08 -27.56 5.37
C ASP A 266 -9.68 -26.07 5.46
N VAL A 267 -10.27 -25.29 6.37
CA VAL A 267 -9.85 -23.91 6.66
C VAL A 267 -8.58 -23.87 7.50
N HIS A 268 -8.51 -24.68 8.56
CA HIS A 268 -7.45 -24.57 9.58
C HIS A 268 -6.22 -25.43 9.28
N ARG A 269 -6.36 -26.44 8.42
CA ARG A 269 -5.32 -27.37 7.95
C ARG A 269 -5.52 -27.57 6.44
N PRO A 270 -5.38 -26.50 5.64
CA PRO A 270 -5.73 -26.52 4.23
C PRO A 270 -4.85 -27.48 3.43
N VAL A 271 -5.37 -27.92 2.28
CA VAL A 271 -4.63 -28.72 1.30
C VAL A 271 -3.31 -28.00 0.95
N PRO A 272 -2.16 -28.71 0.87
CA PRO A 272 -0.89 -28.09 0.49
C PRO A 272 -0.99 -27.29 -0.81
N GLY A 273 -0.48 -26.05 -0.80
CA GLY A 273 -0.57 -25.10 -1.91
C GLY A 273 -1.76 -24.13 -1.83
N CYS A 274 -2.76 -24.40 -1.00
CA CYS A 274 -3.84 -23.45 -0.73
C CYS A 274 -3.40 -22.34 0.23
N VAL A 275 -4.00 -21.16 0.07
CA VAL A 275 -3.79 -20.02 0.98
C VAL A 275 -4.39 -20.34 2.34
N ASN A 276 -3.59 -20.21 3.40
CA ASN A 276 -4.08 -20.32 4.76
C ASN A 276 -4.72 -19.00 5.21
N THR A 277 -6.04 -18.92 5.13
CA THR A 277 -6.83 -17.72 5.51
C THR A 277 -6.78 -17.43 7.02
N THR A 278 -6.32 -18.38 7.83
CA THR A 278 -6.15 -18.20 9.27
C THR A 278 -4.88 -17.45 9.64
N GLU A 279 -3.93 -17.24 8.70
CA GLU A 279 -2.70 -16.49 8.97
C GLU A 279 -2.97 -15.00 9.25
N VAL A 280 -2.23 -14.43 10.20
CA VAL A 280 -2.33 -13.02 10.58
C VAL A 280 -1.00 -12.33 10.29
N ASP A 281 -1.04 -11.16 9.66
CA ASP A 281 0.13 -10.28 9.55
C ASP A 281 0.77 -10.03 10.93
N ILE A 282 2.09 -10.18 11.03
CA ILE A 282 2.82 -10.10 12.30
C ILE A 282 2.59 -8.78 13.04
N LYS A 283 2.47 -7.65 12.32
CA LYS A 283 2.20 -6.35 12.95
C LYS A 283 0.80 -6.31 13.53
N LYS A 284 -0.17 -6.95 12.85
CA LYS A 284 -1.53 -7.10 13.38
C LYS A 284 -1.50 -8.00 14.61
N ALA A 285 -0.89 -9.18 14.57
CA ALA A 285 -0.76 -10.08 15.72
C ALA A 285 -0.13 -9.38 16.95
N CYS A 286 0.95 -8.62 16.77
CA CYS A 286 1.57 -7.86 17.86
C CYS A 286 0.64 -6.78 18.44
N ARG A 287 -0.19 -6.12 17.61
CA ARG A 287 -1.18 -5.14 18.10
C ARG A 287 -2.34 -5.81 18.85
N MET A 288 -2.75 -6.99 18.40
CA MET A 288 -3.80 -7.80 19.03
C MET A 288 -3.41 -8.21 20.45
N ASN A 289 -2.12 -8.51 20.66
CA ASN A 289 -1.57 -8.90 21.96
C ASN A 289 -1.10 -7.73 22.82
N ARG A 290 -1.23 -6.47 22.36
CA ARG A 290 -0.94 -5.31 23.22
C ARG A 290 -2.10 -5.13 24.19
N HIS A 291 -1.77 -5.18 25.48
CA HIS A 291 -2.71 -4.89 26.54
C HIS A 291 -3.35 -3.50 26.32
N PRO A 292 -4.68 -3.33 26.50
CA PRO A 292 -5.36 -2.05 26.30
C PRO A 292 -4.73 -0.86 27.03
N LYS A 293 -3.99 -1.15 28.12
CA LYS A 293 -3.27 -0.20 28.98
C LYS A 293 -2.07 0.47 28.28
N MET A 294 -1.44 -0.16 27.28
CA MET A 294 -0.31 0.44 26.51
C MET A 294 -0.76 1.31 25.34
N THR A 295 -1.98 1.13 24.83
CA THR A 295 -2.47 1.84 23.63
C THR A 295 -2.62 3.35 23.83
N ARG A 296 -2.90 3.79 25.08
CA ARG A 296 -2.99 5.22 25.45
C ARG A 296 -1.63 5.90 25.63
N VAL A 297 -0.56 5.14 25.88
CA VAL A 297 0.80 5.69 26.03
C VAL A 297 1.42 5.96 24.65
N SER A 298 1.09 5.14 23.64
CA SER A 298 1.57 5.32 22.26
C SER A 298 1.00 6.53 21.51
N SER A 299 -0.01 7.22 22.07
CA SER A 299 -0.49 8.52 21.55
C SER A 299 0.34 9.71 22.06
N MET A 300 1.36 9.50 22.90
CA MET A 300 2.34 10.55 23.22
C MET A 300 3.41 10.64 22.13
N PRO A 301 3.53 11.77 21.40
CA PRO A 301 4.70 12.04 20.60
C PRO A 301 5.77 12.60 21.56
N ASN A 302 6.80 11.80 21.90
CA ASN A 302 8.20 12.25 22.15
C ASN A 302 9.11 11.32 22.99
N TYR A 303 8.82 10.02 23.21
CA TYR A 303 9.78 9.16 23.93
C TYR A 303 10.07 7.77 23.32
N ALA A 304 9.73 7.55 22.06
CA ALA A 304 10.16 6.33 21.36
C ALA A 304 11.50 6.59 20.64
N VAL A 305 12.61 6.42 21.35
CA VAL A 305 13.91 6.19 20.71
C VAL A 305 13.83 4.84 19.96
N PRO A 306 14.30 4.74 18.70
CA PRO A 306 14.32 3.47 17.99
C PRO A 306 15.45 2.61 18.55
N GLY A 307 15.10 1.66 19.43
CA GLY A 307 16.05 0.70 20.00
C GLY A 307 15.62 0.26 21.39
N GLY A 308 15.38 -1.04 21.55
CA GLY A 308 14.83 -1.61 22.78
C GLY A 308 15.66 -1.33 24.02
N ARG A 309 14.99 -0.82 25.05
CA ARG A 309 14.90 -1.32 26.43
C ARG A 309 14.03 -0.32 27.19
N LEU A 310 12.86 -0.77 27.67
CA LEU A 310 12.17 -0.03 28.72
C LEU A 310 13.05 -0.18 29.97
N SER A 311 13.60 0.93 30.47
CA SER A 311 14.27 0.95 31.77
C SER A 311 13.28 0.46 32.86
N PRO A 312 13.69 -0.33 33.86
CA PRO A 312 12.78 -0.96 34.82
C PRO A 312 12.26 0.00 35.91
N SER A 313 12.45 1.32 35.75
CA SER A 313 12.39 2.28 36.85
C SER A 313 11.18 3.24 36.82
N ILE A 314 10.16 2.98 36.01
CA ILE A 314 8.91 3.76 36.03
C ILE A 314 7.81 2.85 36.56
N SER A 315 7.28 3.18 37.74
CA SER A 315 6.18 2.44 38.36
C SER A 315 4.89 2.61 37.53
N GLU A 316 4.05 1.58 37.43
CA GLU A 316 2.77 1.64 36.69
C GLU A 316 1.83 2.74 37.23
N SER A 317 2.00 3.16 38.49
CA SER A 317 1.29 4.25 39.13
C SER A 317 1.69 5.65 38.61
N ASP A 318 2.93 5.84 38.18
CA ASP A 318 3.41 7.15 37.68
C ASP A 318 2.95 7.43 36.23
N LEU A 319 2.52 6.39 35.50
CA LEU A 319 2.08 6.46 34.09
C LEU A 319 0.60 6.86 33.92
N PHE A 320 -0.16 6.98 35.01
CA PHE A 320 -1.61 7.20 34.98
C PHE A 320 -2.03 8.30 35.95
N ASN A 321 -1.56 9.52 35.74
CA ASN A 321 -2.21 10.70 36.31
C ASN A 321 -3.36 11.15 35.37
N PRO A 322 -4.64 10.91 35.69
CA PRO A 322 -5.75 11.31 34.84
C PRO A 322 -5.78 12.82 34.58
N CYS A 323 -5.29 13.61 35.54
CA CYS A 323 -5.19 15.06 35.40
C CYS A 323 -4.20 15.48 34.32
N ASP A 324 -3.07 14.78 34.16
CA ASP A 324 -2.08 15.10 33.12
C ASP A 324 -2.56 14.74 31.72
N ASN A 325 -3.32 13.65 31.60
CA ASN A 325 -4.00 13.30 30.34
C ASN A 325 -5.02 14.36 29.94
N ILE A 326 -5.85 14.81 30.88
CA ILE A 326 -6.84 15.87 30.62
C ILE A 326 -6.13 17.19 30.26
N ARG A 327 -5.05 17.56 30.95
CA ARG A 327 -4.25 18.75 30.60
C ARG A 327 -3.64 18.64 29.20
N HIS A 328 -3.15 17.46 28.83
CA HIS A 328 -2.64 17.19 27.50
C HIS A 328 -3.73 17.33 26.43
N ASP A 329 -4.90 16.72 26.66
CA ASP A 329 -6.05 16.81 25.75
C ASP A 329 -6.52 18.25 25.58
N ILE A 330 -6.60 19.03 26.67
CA ILE A 330 -6.91 20.46 26.62
C ILE A 330 -5.88 21.20 25.78
N SER A 331 -4.58 20.95 25.99
CA SER A 331 -3.50 21.57 25.19
C SER A 331 -3.61 21.22 23.70
N LEU A 332 -3.87 19.95 23.39
CA LEU A 332 -4.07 19.49 22.01
C LEU A 332 -5.29 20.13 21.36
N LEU A 333 -6.41 20.23 22.08
CA LEU A 333 -7.64 20.85 21.59
C LEU A 333 -7.47 22.34 21.35
N ARG A 334 -6.79 23.06 22.26
CA ARG A 334 -6.43 24.48 22.07
C ARG A 334 -5.60 24.67 20.80
N LYS A 335 -4.55 23.87 20.62
CA LYS A 335 -3.75 23.87 19.38
C LYS A 335 -4.58 23.56 18.13
N LYS A 336 -5.59 22.68 18.21
CA LYS A 336 -6.50 22.38 17.09
C LYS A 336 -7.45 23.54 16.78
N LEU A 337 -7.80 24.35 17.77
CA LEU A 337 -8.68 25.51 17.62
C LEU A 337 -7.95 26.69 16.98
N GLU A 338 -6.66 26.86 17.27
CA GLU A 338 -5.78 27.89 16.68
C GLU A 338 -5.52 27.67 15.17
N LYS A 339 -5.70 26.44 14.68
CA LYS A 339 -5.53 26.12 13.25
C LYS A 339 -6.63 26.79 12.42
N ARG A 340 -6.23 27.75 11.58
CA ARG A 340 -7.10 28.34 10.55
C ARG A 340 -7.62 27.24 9.62
N ARG A 341 -8.93 27.24 9.37
CA ARG A 341 -9.60 26.28 8.48
C ARG A 341 -10.15 26.98 7.26
N VAL A 342 -10.21 26.25 6.15
CA VAL A 342 -10.82 26.70 4.90
C VAL A 342 -12.20 26.04 4.77
N LYS A 343 -13.17 26.75 4.19
CA LYS A 343 -14.50 26.18 3.91
C LYS A 343 -14.38 24.97 2.98
N ILE A 344 -15.17 23.93 3.21
CA ILE A 344 -15.13 22.71 2.39
C ILE A 344 -15.38 23.00 0.92
N SER A 345 -16.32 23.91 0.60
CA SER A 345 -16.59 24.32 -0.78
C SER A 345 -15.35 24.89 -1.48
N LYS A 346 -14.56 25.71 -0.78
CA LYS A 346 -13.31 26.27 -1.32
C LYS A 346 -12.20 25.22 -1.48
N VAL A 347 -12.13 24.24 -0.56
CA VAL A 347 -11.22 23.11 -0.71
C VAL A 347 -11.61 22.25 -1.92
N SER A 348 -12.90 21.95 -2.09
CA SER A 348 -13.40 21.18 -3.23
C SER A 348 -13.18 21.89 -4.56
N GLU A 349 -13.51 23.18 -4.67
CA GLU A 349 -13.21 23.99 -5.86
C GLU A 349 -11.71 23.96 -6.20
N SER A 350 -10.84 24.11 -5.19
CA SER A 350 -9.39 24.06 -5.36
C SER A 350 -8.91 22.69 -5.86
N TYR A 351 -9.47 21.58 -5.38
CA TYR A 351 -9.08 20.25 -5.84
C TYR A 351 -9.59 19.92 -7.23
N LEU A 352 -10.80 20.37 -7.58
CA LEU A 352 -11.33 20.22 -8.93
C LEU A 352 -10.49 21.01 -9.94
N ALA A 353 -10.17 22.27 -9.63
CA ALA A 353 -9.32 23.09 -10.49
C ALA A 353 -7.91 22.48 -10.65
N TYR A 354 -7.33 21.94 -9.58
CA TYR A 354 -6.05 21.22 -9.66
C TYR A 354 -6.18 19.96 -10.54
N TYR A 355 -7.23 19.16 -10.37
CA TYR A 355 -7.47 17.99 -11.21
C TYR A 355 -7.59 18.38 -12.69
N GLU A 356 -8.44 19.35 -13.03
CA GLU A 356 -8.65 19.81 -14.41
C GLU A 356 -7.36 20.32 -15.05
N GLN A 357 -6.54 21.05 -14.28
CA GLN A 357 -5.26 21.57 -14.75
C GLN A 357 -4.24 20.46 -15.08
N TYR A 358 -4.25 19.36 -14.34
CA TYR A 358 -3.28 18.26 -14.51
C TYR A 358 -3.83 17.07 -15.29
N ALA A 359 -5.12 17.05 -15.62
CA ALA A 359 -5.76 15.91 -16.29
C ALA A 359 -5.05 15.51 -17.59
N GLU A 360 -4.63 16.48 -18.42
CA GLU A 360 -3.89 16.20 -19.68
C GLU A 360 -2.48 15.59 -19.46
N TYR A 361 -1.96 15.60 -18.22
CA TYR A 361 -0.65 15.05 -17.85
C TYR A 361 -0.76 13.69 -17.16
N ASP A 362 -1.97 13.23 -16.83
CA ASP A 362 -2.19 11.94 -16.20
C ASP A 362 -2.27 10.83 -17.26
N ALA A 363 -1.24 9.98 -17.29
CA ALA A 363 -1.12 8.89 -18.25
C ALA A 363 -2.17 7.77 -18.08
N PHE A 364 -2.91 7.74 -16.98
CA PHE A 364 -4.03 6.81 -16.78
C PHE A 364 -5.34 7.32 -17.41
N ILE A 365 -5.49 8.64 -17.54
CA ILE A 365 -6.69 9.29 -18.05
C ILE A 365 -6.51 9.66 -19.53
N ASN A 366 -5.36 10.25 -19.86
CA ASN A 366 -5.01 10.69 -21.21
C ASN A 366 -3.78 9.93 -21.69
N ALA A 367 -3.88 9.29 -22.86
CA ALA A 367 -2.76 8.59 -23.45
C ALA A 367 -1.63 9.58 -23.79
N PRO A 368 -0.39 9.36 -23.31
CA PRO A 368 0.72 10.22 -23.65
C PRO A 368 1.14 10.06 -25.11
N ASP A 369 1.78 11.09 -25.64
CA ASP A 369 2.45 11.08 -26.95
C ASP A 369 3.93 11.49 -26.75
N PRO A 370 4.92 10.64 -27.07
CA PRO A 370 4.81 9.25 -27.56
C PRO A 370 4.07 8.31 -26.61
N SER A 371 3.65 7.15 -27.12
CA SER A 371 2.81 6.18 -26.42
C SER A 371 3.36 5.75 -25.06
N ASN A 372 2.45 5.33 -24.16
CA ASN A 372 2.82 4.87 -22.83
C ASN A 372 3.83 3.70 -22.92
N PRO A 373 5.03 3.82 -22.33
CA PRO A 373 6.06 2.77 -22.41
C PRO A 373 5.61 1.42 -21.84
N TRP A 374 4.68 1.42 -20.87
CA TRP A 374 4.15 0.20 -20.26
C TRP A 374 3.17 -0.57 -21.16
N ILE A 375 2.68 0.06 -22.23
CA ILE A 375 1.75 -0.54 -23.19
C ILE A 375 2.44 -0.85 -24.51
N SER A 376 3.35 0.04 -24.93
CA SER A 376 3.99 -0.01 -26.25
C SER A 376 5.38 -0.64 -26.26
N ASP A 377 5.97 -0.91 -25.08
CA ASP A 377 7.36 -1.32 -24.90
C ASP A 377 8.40 -0.37 -25.55
N SER A 378 8.00 0.84 -25.95
CA SER A 378 8.88 1.90 -26.41
C SER A 378 9.23 2.85 -25.28
N THR A 379 10.52 3.17 -25.11
CA THR A 379 11.00 4.10 -24.10
C THR A 379 11.04 5.56 -24.58
N ASP A 380 10.57 5.86 -25.79
CA ASP A 380 10.68 7.18 -26.42
C ASP A 380 10.09 8.30 -25.56
N PHE A 381 8.94 8.06 -24.93
CA PHE A 381 8.31 9.02 -24.02
C PHE A 381 9.23 9.37 -22.84
N TRP A 382 9.91 8.38 -22.24
CA TRP A 382 10.83 8.63 -21.12
C TRP A 382 12.08 9.40 -21.55
N GLU A 383 12.60 9.13 -22.74
CA GLU A 383 13.75 9.86 -23.26
C GLU A 383 13.39 11.32 -23.60
N GLN A 384 12.18 11.54 -24.13
CA GLN A 384 11.65 12.87 -24.37
C GLN A 384 11.47 13.68 -23.07
N GLU A 385 11.02 13.05 -21.98
CA GLU A 385 10.87 13.71 -20.68
C GLU A 385 12.22 14.06 -20.02
N LYS A 386 13.31 13.37 -20.37
CA LYS A 386 14.66 13.65 -19.85
C LYS A 386 15.43 14.70 -20.66
N THR A 387 15.00 15.00 -21.88
CA THR A 387 15.77 15.88 -22.76
C THR A 387 16.00 17.25 -22.12
N LEU A 388 17.24 17.75 -22.24
CA LEU A 388 17.61 19.11 -21.86
C LEU A 388 17.90 19.99 -23.07
N ASN A 389 17.85 19.43 -24.29
CA ASN A 389 18.05 20.21 -25.50
C ASN A 389 16.84 21.13 -25.72
N PRO A 390 17.01 22.47 -25.68
CA PRO A 390 15.92 23.43 -25.86
C PRO A 390 15.01 23.17 -27.07
N ARG A 391 15.56 22.59 -28.13
CA ARG A 391 14.84 22.31 -29.39
C ARG A 391 13.95 21.08 -29.33
N ASP A 392 14.23 20.16 -28.40
CA ASP A 392 13.57 18.86 -28.32
C ASP A 392 12.63 18.76 -27.11
N ILE A 393 12.57 19.79 -26.26
CA ILE A 393 11.67 19.81 -25.10
C ILE A 393 10.22 19.92 -25.61
N PRO A 394 9.32 19.01 -25.19
CA PRO A 394 7.93 19.05 -25.62
C PRO A 394 7.20 20.29 -25.14
N GLN A 395 6.36 20.85 -26.00
CA GLN A 395 5.51 22.00 -25.64
C GLN A 395 4.64 21.70 -24.41
N ARG A 396 4.13 20.47 -24.30
CA ARG A 396 3.36 19.98 -23.13
C ARG A 396 4.14 20.18 -21.83
N ARG A 397 5.40 19.76 -21.78
CA ARG A 397 6.29 19.94 -20.61
C ARG A 397 6.52 21.42 -20.28
N VAL A 398 6.71 22.27 -21.30
CA VAL A 398 6.88 23.73 -21.11
C VAL A 398 5.61 24.41 -20.61
N LYS A 399 4.41 23.99 -21.04
CA LYS A 399 3.13 24.51 -20.54
C LYS A 399 2.99 24.31 -19.03
N ARG A 400 3.42 23.14 -18.53
CA ARG A 400 3.37 22.80 -17.11
C ARG A 400 4.17 23.75 -16.24
N TRP A 401 5.25 24.34 -16.75
CA TRP A 401 6.04 25.34 -16.03
C TRP A 401 5.24 26.59 -15.65
N ALA A 402 4.15 26.90 -16.35
CA ALA A 402 3.29 28.05 -16.05
C ALA A 402 2.27 27.77 -14.95
N PHE A 403 2.07 26.51 -14.54
CA PHE A 403 1.06 26.16 -13.54
C PHE A 403 1.40 26.77 -12.18
N ASN A 404 2.66 26.72 -11.80
CA ASN A 404 3.22 27.37 -10.63
C ASN A 404 4.76 27.31 -10.69
N ILE A 405 5.42 28.15 -9.89
CA ILE A 405 6.89 28.21 -9.85
C ILE A 405 7.49 26.87 -9.37
N GLU A 406 6.77 26.09 -8.54
CA GLU A 406 7.23 24.80 -8.07
C GLU A 406 7.41 23.80 -9.24
N GLU A 407 6.50 23.79 -10.21
CA GLU A 407 6.60 23.00 -11.45
C GLU A 407 7.82 23.41 -12.29
N LEU A 408 8.02 24.71 -12.50
CA LEU A 408 9.19 25.26 -13.19
C LEU A 408 10.51 24.85 -12.52
N LEU A 409 10.58 24.92 -11.18
CA LEU A 409 11.79 24.63 -10.41
C LEU A 409 12.05 23.12 -10.19
N GLN A 410 11.04 22.28 -10.35
CA GLN A 410 11.19 20.81 -10.32
C GLN A 410 11.76 20.30 -11.64
N ASP A 411 11.40 20.93 -12.76
CA ASP A 411 11.95 20.63 -14.06
C ASP A 411 13.41 21.11 -14.21
N PRO A 412 14.39 20.24 -14.53
CA PRO A 412 15.77 20.66 -14.73
C PRO A 412 15.96 21.69 -15.85
N ALA A 413 15.24 21.54 -16.97
CA ALA A 413 15.30 22.48 -18.08
C ALA A 413 14.57 23.79 -17.75
N GLY A 414 13.43 23.70 -17.07
CA GLY A 414 12.70 24.87 -16.58
C GLY A 414 13.55 25.71 -15.61
N LYS A 415 14.22 25.05 -14.67
CA LYS A 415 15.14 25.68 -13.72
C LYS A 415 16.34 26.34 -14.39
N ASP A 416 16.97 25.68 -15.37
CA ASP A 416 18.07 26.26 -16.14
C ASP A 416 17.63 27.53 -16.89
N GLN A 417 16.46 27.49 -17.53
CA GLN A 417 15.91 28.66 -18.22
C GLN A 417 15.58 29.80 -17.25
N PHE A 418 14.95 29.48 -16.12
CA PHE A 418 14.65 30.49 -15.12
C PHE A 418 15.92 31.12 -14.54
N SER A 419 16.97 30.33 -14.30
CA SER A 419 18.27 30.84 -13.86
C SER A 419 18.86 31.83 -14.86
N LYS A 420 18.87 31.48 -16.16
CA LYS A 420 19.37 32.37 -17.23
C LYS A 420 18.56 33.65 -17.34
N PHE A 421 17.24 33.57 -17.14
CA PHE A 421 16.38 34.74 -17.08
C PHE A 421 16.75 35.67 -15.92
N LEU A 422 16.93 35.12 -14.72
CA LEU A 422 17.31 35.89 -13.53
C LEU A 422 18.70 36.51 -13.64
N ASP A 423 19.67 35.79 -14.21
CA ASP A 423 21.03 36.32 -14.43
C ASP A 423 21.00 37.54 -15.38
N LYS A 424 20.13 37.53 -16.41
CA LYS A 424 19.93 38.67 -17.32
C LYS A 424 19.32 39.89 -16.61
N GLU A 425 18.52 39.66 -15.58
CA GLU A 425 17.91 40.71 -14.76
C GLU A 425 18.74 41.02 -13.49
N PHE A 426 19.95 40.48 -13.37
CA PHE A 426 20.82 40.64 -12.20
C PHE A 426 20.11 40.29 -10.87
N SER A 427 19.32 39.22 -10.87
CA SER A 427 18.54 38.74 -9.70
C SER A 427 18.71 37.23 -9.41
N GLY A 428 19.78 36.64 -9.96
CA GLY A 428 20.07 35.20 -9.86
C GLY A 428 20.43 34.72 -8.45
N GLU A 429 20.86 35.61 -7.56
CA GLU A 429 21.19 35.32 -6.16
C GLU A 429 20.00 34.72 -5.40
N ASN A 430 18.77 35.14 -5.70
CA ASN A 430 17.56 34.65 -5.05
C ASN A 430 17.36 33.14 -5.30
N LEU A 431 17.52 32.71 -6.56
CA LEU A 431 17.38 31.30 -6.91
C LEU A 431 18.54 30.47 -6.35
N LYS A 432 19.77 31.00 -6.40
CA LYS A 432 20.96 30.34 -5.84
C LYS A 432 20.80 30.08 -4.35
N PHE A 433 20.40 31.09 -3.58
CA PHE A 433 20.10 30.95 -2.15
C PHE A 433 19.00 29.93 -1.88
N TRP A 434 17.89 30.00 -2.62
CA TRP A 434 16.77 29.07 -2.43
C TRP A 434 17.18 27.61 -2.71
N LEU A 435 17.98 27.38 -3.76
CA LEU A 435 18.52 26.06 -4.10
C LEU A 435 19.51 25.57 -3.04
N ALA A 436 20.39 26.44 -2.53
CA ALA A 436 21.34 26.08 -1.47
C ALA A 436 20.61 25.65 -0.18
N CYS A 437 19.55 26.36 0.20
CA CYS A 437 18.68 25.98 1.32
C CYS A 437 17.96 24.65 1.08
N LYS A 438 17.55 24.36 -0.17
CA LYS A 438 16.92 23.08 -0.53
C LYS A 438 17.92 21.92 -0.49
N GLU A 439 19.14 22.14 -0.95
CA GLU A 439 20.25 21.17 -0.87
C GLU A 439 20.58 20.85 0.59
N LEU A 440 20.69 21.87 1.45
CA LEU A 440 20.97 21.73 2.88
C LEU A 440 20.06 20.72 3.58
N LYS A 441 18.76 20.72 3.24
CA LYS A 441 17.76 19.82 3.83
C LYS A 441 18.02 18.33 3.52
N GLY A 442 18.69 18.05 2.40
CA GLY A 442 19.05 16.70 1.96
C GLY A 442 20.42 16.22 2.43
N LEU A 443 21.25 17.09 3.03
CA LEU A 443 22.61 16.73 3.40
C LEU A 443 22.69 15.75 4.59
N PRO A 444 23.75 14.93 4.65
CA PRO A 444 24.13 14.19 5.84
C PRO A 444 24.33 15.14 7.03
N ILE A 445 23.91 14.73 8.23
CA ILE A 445 23.96 15.61 9.43
C ILE A 445 25.35 16.20 9.70
N ARG A 446 26.42 15.45 9.40
CA ARG A 446 27.81 15.88 9.58
C ARG A 446 28.23 17.07 8.70
N GLU A 447 27.53 17.30 7.58
CA GLU A 447 27.84 18.36 6.62
C GLU A 447 26.96 19.61 6.82
N VAL A 448 25.86 19.47 7.57
CA VAL A 448 24.88 20.55 7.82
C VAL A 448 25.55 21.77 8.42
N HIS A 449 26.36 21.60 9.47
CA HIS A 449 26.99 22.74 10.16
C HIS A 449 27.88 23.56 9.22
N ARG A 450 28.73 22.89 8.43
CA ARG A 450 29.60 23.53 7.44
C ARG A 450 28.79 24.27 6.38
N LYS A 451 27.81 23.59 5.77
CA LYS A 451 26.98 24.17 4.71
C LYS A 451 26.14 25.35 5.20
N VAL A 452 25.66 25.32 6.45
CA VAL A 452 24.95 26.46 7.06
C VAL A 452 25.83 27.70 7.10
N HIS A 453 27.09 27.56 7.53
CA HIS A 453 28.02 28.70 7.57
C HIS A 453 28.31 29.22 6.16
N GLU A 454 28.52 28.34 5.19
CA GLU A 454 28.75 28.72 3.79
C GLU A 454 27.57 29.53 3.21
N ILE A 455 26.34 29.04 3.39
CA ILE A 455 25.14 29.72 2.91
C ILE A 455 24.99 31.08 3.59
N PHE A 456 25.21 31.17 4.90
CA PHE A 456 25.10 32.43 5.61
C PHE A 456 26.13 33.45 5.11
N THR A 457 27.40 33.05 5.01
CA THR A 457 28.49 33.92 4.54
C THR A 457 28.28 34.39 3.11
N GLU A 458 27.77 33.52 2.23
CA GLU A 458 27.57 33.85 0.81
C GLU A 458 26.39 34.80 0.57
N PHE A 459 25.28 34.65 1.33
CA PHE A 459 24.00 35.30 1.00
C PHE A 459 23.45 36.27 2.05
N LEU A 460 23.79 36.12 3.34
CA LEU A 460 23.13 36.85 4.44
C LEU A 460 24.09 37.62 5.36
N ALA A 461 25.38 37.31 5.34
CA ALA A 461 26.37 38.01 6.16
C ALA A 461 26.52 39.48 5.74
N PRO A 462 26.90 40.38 6.67
CA PRO A 462 27.27 41.75 6.32
C PRO A 462 28.42 41.75 5.31
N GLY A 463 28.22 42.34 4.13
CA GLY A 463 29.20 42.31 3.04
C GLY A 463 29.27 40.98 2.27
N ALA A 464 28.21 40.17 2.34
CA ALA A 464 28.05 38.96 1.53
C ALA A 464 28.31 39.21 0.03
N HIS A 465 28.90 38.23 -0.64
CA HIS A 465 29.24 38.34 -2.07
C HIS A 465 27.99 38.34 -2.96
N ASN A 466 26.97 37.56 -2.59
CA ASN A 466 25.70 37.42 -3.31
C ASN A 466 24.52 37.76 -2.37
N PRO A 467 24.39 39.01 -1.88
CA PRO A 467 23.42 39.32 -0.83
C PRO A 467 21.98 39.19 -1.35
N VAL A 468 21.13 38.44 -0.64
CA VAL A 468 19.69 38.34 -0.96
C VAL A 468 18.87 39.38 -0.22
N ASN A 469 17.77 39.83 -0.84
CA ASN A 469 16.86 40.78 -0.22
C ASN A 469 15.92 40.09 0.77
N VAL A 470 16.31 40.04 2.04
CA VAL A 470 15.54 39.45 3.15
C VAL A 470 15.33 40.51 4.23
N ASP A 471 14.15 40.54 4.83
CA ASP A 471 13.83 41.41 5.98
C ASP A 471 14.86 41.21 7.11
N GLY A 472 15.36 42.33 7.66
CA GLY A 472 16.35 42.33 8.75
C GLY A 472 15.90 41.53 9.97
N THR A 473 14.59 41.44 10.23
CA THR A 473 14.04 40.61 11.31
C THR A 473 14.29 39.11 11.09
N ILE A 474 14.23 38.66 9.83
CA ILE A 474 14.48 37.26 9.45
C ILE A 474 15.98 36.98 9.49
N THR A 475 16.81 37.91 9.02
CA THR A 475 18.28 37.77 9.08
C THR A 475 18.78 37.65 10.52
N GLU A 476 18.25 38.47 11.44
CA GLU A 476 18.47 38.37 12.89
C GLU A 476 18.08 36.99 13.44
N LEU A 477 16.88 36.52 13.09
CA LEU A 477 16.37 35.21 13.50
C LEU A 477 17.29 34.06 13.05
N VAL A 478 17.75 34.10 11.80
CA VAL A 478 18.67 33.11 11.24
C VAL A 478 19.99 33.12 12.01
N ARG A 479 20.59 34.29 12.26
CA ARG A 479 21.83 34.39 13.03
C ARG A 479 21.69 33.82 14.43
N ASN A 480 20.63 34.17 15.15
CA ASN A 480 20.39 33.65 16.51
C ASN A 480 20.27 32.12 16.54
N ARG A 481 19.66 31.51 15.51
CA ARG A 481 19.56 30.05 15.41
C ARG A 481 20.90 29.39 15.07
N MET A 482 21.74 30.05 14.27
CA MET A 482 23.08 29.58 13.95
C MET A 482 23.98 29.54 15.18
N GLU A 483 23.85 30.51 16.08
CA GLU A 483 24.62 30.58 17.33
C GLU A 483 24.22 29.49 18.33
N VAL A 484 22.93 29.15 18.41
CA VAL A 484 22.42 28.17 19.39
C VAL A 484 22.61 26.73 18.90
N ASN A 485 22.07 26.39 17.73
CA ASN A 485 22.14 25.03 17.17
C ASN A 485 21.76 25.05 15.68
N PRO A 486 22.73 25.12 14.75
CA PRO A 486 22.45 25.19 13.33
C PRO A 486 21.88 23.85 12.83
N THR A 487 20.58 23.83 12.59
CA THR A 487 19.88 22.68 12.01
C THR A 487 19.68 22.85 10.50
N ARG A 488 19.27 21.78 9.83
CA ARG A 488 18.92 21.81 8.39
C ARG A 488 17.71 22.71 8.04
N TYR A 489 17.03 23.24 9.05
CA TYR A 489 15.84 24.11 8.93
C TYR A 489 16.15 25.57 9.33
N VAL A 490 17.42 25.90 9.55
CA VAL A 490 17.82 27.23 10.06
C VAL A 490 17.36 28.39 9.17
N PHE A 491 17.30 28.17 7.85
CA PHE A 491 16.92 29.16 6.85
C PHE A 491 15.45 29.08 6.40
N ASP A 492 14.57 28.31 7.04
CA ASP A 492 13.20 28.07 6.52
C ASP A 492 12.42 29.36 6.26
N GLU A 493 12.45 30.31 7.20
CA GLU A 493 11.77 31.60 7.07
C GLU A 493 12.37 32.48 5.96
N ALA A 494 13.71 32.51 5.85
CA ALA A 494 14.40 33.24 4.79
C ALA A 494 14.15 32.62 3.41
N GLN A 495 14.19 31.28 3.33
CA GLN A 495 13.90 30.53 2.11
C GLN A 495 12.46 30.78 1.65
N ASP A 496 11.49 30.74 2.56
CA ASP A 496 10.09 31.03 2.26
C ASP A 496 9.86 32.49 1.83
N HIS A 497 10.59 33.44 2.43
CA HIS A 497 10.55 34.84 2.04
C HIS A 497 11.04 35.03 0.60
N ILE A 498 12.23 34.53 0.28
CA ILE A 498 12.81 34.60 -1.08
C ILE A 498 11.96 33.83 -2.09
N PHE A 499 11.40 32.70 -1.71
CA PHE A 499 10.49 31.95 -2.58
C PHE A 499 9.24 32.76 -2.95
N LYS A 500 8.61 33.41 -1.98
CA LYS A 500 7.44 34.28 -2.21
C LYS A 500 7.80 35.47 -3.10
N LEU A 501 8.96 36.09 -2.85
CA LEU A 501 9.47 37.19 -3.68
C LEU A 501 9.60 36.77 -5.14
N MET A 502 10.31 35.67 -5.42
CA MET A 502 10.45 35.12 -6.77
C MET A 502 9.09 34.75 -7.37
N LYS A 503 8.20 34.15 -6.59
CA LYS A 503 6.86 33.72 -7.04
C LYS A 503 5.98 34.90 -7.47
N SER A 504 5.98 35.99 -6.71
CA SER A 504 5.16 37.16 -7.03
C SER A 504 5.74 38.02 -8.15
N ASP A 505 7.07 38.12 -8.23
CA ASP A 505 7.74 39.06 -9.13
C ASP A 505 8.45 38.36 -10.31
N SER A 506 9.64 37.80 -10.09
CA SER A 506 10.50 37.28 -11.17
C SER A 506 9.84 36.17 -12.00
N TYR A 507 9.10 35.25 -11.36
CA TYR A 507 8.36 34.19 -12.05
C TYR A 507 7.23 34.75 -12.94
N SER A 508 6.46 35.71 -12.42
CA SER A 508 5.42 36.41 -13.17
C SER A 508 5.99 37.16 -14.38
N ARG A 509 7.19 37.74 -14.26
CA ARG A 509 7.91 38.38 -15.37
C ARG A 509 8.47 37.36 -16.36
N TYR A 510 9.04 36.25 -15.88
CA TYR A 510 9.53 35.16 -16.71
C TYR A 510 8.45 34.60 -17.64
N LEU A 511 7.25 34.31 -17.14
CA LEU A 511 6.15 33.78 -17.97
C LEU A 511 5.68 34.75 -19.06
N ARG A 512 5.93 36.05 -18.90
CA ARG A 512 5.61 37.08 -19.91
C ARG A 512 6.77 37.37 -20.86
N SER A 513 7.97 36.89 -20.54
CA SER A 513 9.19 37.13 -21.30
C SER A 513 9.22 36.41 -22.64
N ASP A 514 10.02 36.93 -23.57
CA ASP A 514 10.22 36.28 -24.87
C ASP A 514 10.95 34.94 -24.72
N GLN A 515 11.77 34.76 -23.67
CA GLN A 515 12.46 33.50 -23.41
C GLN A 515 11.47 32.35 -23.19
N TYR A 516 10.45 32.55 -22.34
CA TYR A 516 9.41 31.54 -22.13
C TYR A 516 8.57 31.30 -23.39
N LYS A 517 8.18 32.37 -24.11
CA LYS A 517 7.38 32.27 -25.33
C LYS A 517 8.12 31.55 -26.47
N GLU A 518 9.43 31.74 -26.62
CA GLU A 518 10.25 31.04 -27.60
C GLU A 518 10.32 29.53 -27.34
N PHE A 519 10.34 29.09 -26.07
CA PHE A 519 10.23 27.67 -25.71
C PHE A 519 8.82 27.13 -25.93
N LEU A 520 7.79 27.89 -25.54
CA LEU A 520 6.41 27.46 -25.67
C LEU A 520 5.97 27.33 -27.14
N SER A 521 6.50 28.15 -28.05
CA SER A 521 6.23 28.05 -29.49
C SER A 521 7.03 26.94 -30.19
N GLY A 522 7.97 26.31 -29.47
CA GLY A 522 9.03 25.48 -30.04
C GLY A 522 9.98 26.35 -30.85
N THR A 523 11.30 26.16 -30.72
CA THR A 523 12.31 26.99 -31.40
C THR A 523 12.38 26.75 -32.92
N ARG A 524 11.25 26.80 -33.64
CA ARG A 524 11.18 26.86 -35.10
C ARG A 524 11.07 28.32 -35.54
N LYS A 525 12.19 29.06 -35.43
CA LYS A 525 12.36 30.24 -36.30
C LYS A 525 12.36 29.70 -37.74
N LYS A 526 11.29 29.96 -38.49
CA LYS A 526 11.27 29.79 -39.95
C LYS A 526 12.51 30.49 -40.49
N LEU A 527 13.43 29.72 -41.07
CA LEU A 527 14.55 30.26 -41.81
C LEU A 527 13.94 31.13 -42.93
N VAL A 528 14.04 32.45 -42.79
CA VAL A 528 13.69 33.37 -43.87
C VAL A 528 14.66 33.06 -45.01
N ARG A 529 14.14 32.42 -46.05
CA ARG A 529 14.88 32.13 -47.29
C ARG A 529 15.30 33.48 -47.91
N MET A 530 16.51 33.92 -47.61
CA MET A 530 17.17 34.97 -48.38
C MET A 530 17.23 34.49 -49.84
N LYS A 531 16.55 35.19 -50.74
CA LYS A 531 16.71 35.02 -52.18
C LYS A 531 18.09 35.56 -52.57
N THR A 532 19.09 34.70 -52.60
CA THR A 532 20.34 34.98 -53.31
C THR A 532 20.04 34.97 -54.81
N ARG A 533 20.13 36.13 -55.47
CA ARG A 533 20.14 36.23 -56.94
C ARG A 533 21.47 35.64 -57.43
N SER A 534 21.43 34.48 -58.08
CA SER A 534 22.57 33.93 -58.80
C SER A 534 22.73 34.67 -60.14
N ILE A 535 23.78 35.46 -60.28
CA ILE A 535 24.28 35.93 -61.58
C ILE A 535 25.27 34.85 -62.05
N ILE A 536 24.89 34.09 -63.08
CA ILE A 536 25.77 33.14 -63.77
C ILE A 536 26.35 33.86 -65.00
N PRO A 537 27.68 33.98 -65.17
CA PRO A 537 28.27 34.44 -66.41
C PRO A 537 28.23 33.33 -67.47
N LYS A 538 27.72 33.63 -68.67
CA LYS A 538 27.79 32.72 -69.84
C LYS A 538 29.22 32.70 -70.40
N LEU A 539 29.80 31.51 -70.57
CA LEU A 539 30.98 31.25 -71.39
C LEU A 539 30.58 30.95 -72.85
N PRO A 540 31.41 31.25 -73.87
CA PRO A 540 31.05 31.17 -75.28
C PRO A 540 31.20 29.75 -75.85
N SER A 541 30.28 29.38 -76.74
CA SER A 541 30.24 28.12 -77.48
C SER A 541 31.30 28.09 -78.59
N LEU A 542 32.15 27.05 -78.57
CA LEU A 542 33.08 26.70 -79.63
C LEU A 542 32.34 26.15 -80.86
N ASN A 543 32.66 26.72 -82.02
CA ASN A 543 32.28 26.26 -83.35
C ASN A 543 33.27 25.16 -83.78
N LEU A 544 32.77 23.98 -84.16
CA LEU A 544 33.51 22.99 -84.95
C LEU A 544 32.61 22.56 -86.11
N GLY A 545 33.00 22.95 -87.32
CA GLY A 545 32.34 22.58 -88.57
C GLY A 545 33.00 21.38 -89.26
N GLY A 546 32.30 20.90 -90.30
CA GLY A 546 32.73 19.89 -91.29
C GLY A 546 31.93 18.59 -91.12
N GLN A 547 31.11 18.12 -92.07
CA GLN A 547 31.01 18.34 -93.52
C GLN A 547 29.56 18.52 -93.95
#